data_AF-B4WTG3-F1
#
_entry.id   AF-B4WTG3-F1
#
_cell.length_a   1.000
_cell.length_b   1.000
_cell.length_c   1.000
_cell.angle_alpha   90.00
_cell.angle_beta   90.00
_cell.angle_gamma   90.00
#
_symmetry.space_group_name_H-M   'P 1'
#
loop_
_entity.id
_entity.type
_entity.pdbx_description
1 polymer ?
#
loop_
_entity_poly.entity_id
_entity_poly.type
_entity_poly.pdbx_seq_one_letter_code
_entity_poly.pdbx_strand_id
1 'polypeptide(L)' 'MNCGYSVLTNSEALVSLDTALEIDSNNIMAWNNRGHLLIVLGRYKEALDNLNKALEIDPGYSSAWHNQGENVRTG' A
#
# COMPACT_ATOMS: atom_id res chain seq x y z
N MET A 1 -7.76 21.12 19.75
CA MET A 1 -7.30 21.23 18.34
C MET A 1 -6.31 20.09 18.09
N ASN A 2 -6.73 18.93 17.60
CA ASN A 2 -5.77 17.89 17.18
C ASN A 2 -6.37 16.93 16.14
N CYS A 3 -6.96 17.48 15.08
CA CYS A 3 -7.57 16.69 13.99
C CYS A 3 -6.70 16.65 12.71
N GLY A 4 -5.43 17.06 12.78
CA GLY A 4 -4.56 17.23 11.59
C GLY A 4 -3.40 16.23 11.47
N TYR A 5 -2.97 15.58 12.55
CA TYR A 5 -1.73 14.81 12.55
C TYR A 5 -1.82 13.47 11.79
N SER A 6 -3.02 12.87 11.77
CA SER A 6 -3.26 11.57 11.12
C SER A 6 -3.42 11.66 9.60
N VAL A 7 -3.88 12.82 9.08
CA VAL A 7 -4.02 13.01 7.63
C VAL A 7 -2.68 13.37 7.00
N LEU A 8 -1.86 14.17 7.70
CA LEU A 8 -0.53 14.57 7.23
C LEU A 8 0.41 13.36 7.09
N THR A 9 0.43 12.47 8.10
CA THR A 9 1.33 11.30 8.13
C THR A 9 1.01 10.29 7.03
N ASN A 10 -0.28 10.05 6.77
CA ASN A 10 -0.69 9.12 5.71
C ASN A 10 -0.41 9.66 4.29
N SER A 11 -0.54 10.97 4.09
CA SER A 11 -0.26 11.59 2.79
C SER A 11 1.24 11.70 2.51
N GLU A 12 2.07 12.05 3.50
CA GLU A 12 3.53 12.02 3.36
C GLU A 12 4.07 10.61 3.08
N ALA A 13 3.51 9.59 3.74
CA ALA A 13 3.90 8.20 3.50
C ALA A 13 3.55 7.74 2.07
N LEU A 14 2.37 8.11 1.55
CA LEU A 14 2.03 7.85 0.14
C LEU A 14 2.99 8.56 -0.82
N VAL A 15 3.30 9.84 -0.57
CA VAL A 15 4.25 10.59 -1.42
C VAL A 15 5.63 9.95 -1.43
N SER A 16 6.12 9.51 -0.27
CA SER A 16 7.43 8.82 -0.15
C SER A 16 7.45 7.49 -0.92
N LEU A 17 6.34 6.76 -0.88
CA LEU A 17 6.18 5.50 -1.63
C LEU A 17 6.05 5.75 -3.13
N ASP A 18 5.34 6.81 -3.55
CA ASP A 18 5.25 7.21 -4.95
C ASP A 18 6.63 7.60 -5.49
N THR A 19 7.44 8.36 -4.74
CA THR A 19 8.81 8.68 -5.16
C THR A 19 9.69 7.44 -5.24
N ALA A 20 9.53 6.48 -4.31
CA ALA A 20 10.23 5.21 -4.37
C ALA A 20 9.85 4.40 -5.62
N LEU A 21 8.58 4.43 -6.01
CA LEU A 21 8.07 3.78 -7.22
C LEU A 21 8.46 4.51 -8.51
N GLU A 22 8.69 5.82 -8.47
CA GLU A 22 9.27 6.58 -9.59
C GLU A 22 10.74 6.23 -9.83
N ILE A 23 11.50 6.03 -8.74
CA ILE A 23 12.91 5.62 -8.82
C ILE A 23 13.02 4.15 -9.22
N ASP A 24 12.22 3.29 -8.57
CA ASP A 24 12.17 1.85 -8.84
C ASP A 24 10.72 1.36 -8.89
N SER A 25 10.18 1.38 -10.10
CA SER A 25 8.82 0.91 -10.38
C SER A 25 8.60 -0.58 -10.11
N ASN A 26 9.66 -1.37 -9.95
CA ASN A 26 9.60 -2.79 -9.64
C ASN A 26 9.83 -3.08 -8.15
N ASN A 27 9.83 -2.04 -7.30
CA ASN A 27 10.01 -2.22 -5.87
C ASN A 27 8.75 -2.83 -5.22
N ILE A 28 8.76 -4.16 -5.07
CA ILE A 28 7.68 -4.95 -4.46
C ILE A 28 7.34 -4.46 -3.04
N MET A 29 8.37 -4.08 -2.27
CA MET A 29 8.18 -3.56 -0.90
C MET A 29 7.40 -2.25 -0.91
N ALA A 30 7.69 -1.35 -1.85
CA ALA A 30 6.98 -0.08 -1.99
C ALA A 30 5.51 -0.30 -2.37
N TRP A 31 5.22 -1.17 -3.35
CA TRP A 31 3.86 -1.55 -3.72
C TRP A 31 3.08 -2.16 -2.54
N ASN A 32 3.71 -3.05 -1.79
CA ASN A 32 3.11 -3.68 -0.62
C ASN A 32 2.81 -2.68 0.50
N ASN A 33 3.77 -1.81 0.83
CA ASN A 33 3.61 -0.81 1.89
C ASN A 33 2.53 0.22 1.51
N ARG A 34 2.45 0.59 0.23
CA ARG A 34 1.40 1.46 -0.31
C ARG A 34 0.03 0.80 -0.20
N GLY A 35 -0.07 -0.48 -0.56
CA GLY A 35 -1.28 -1.28 -0.39
C GLY A 35 -1.74 -1.34 1.07
N HIS A 36 -0.84 -1.65 1.99
CA HIS A 36 -1.15 -1.69 3.43
C HIS A 36 -1.62 -0.33 3.97
N LEU A 37 -0.94 0.75 3.60
CA LEU A 37 -1.34 2.11 4.01
C LEU A 37 -2.74 2.47 3.49
N LEU A 38 -3.05 2.07 2.26
CA LEU A 38 -4.38 2.25 1.67
C LEU A 38 -5.46 1.43 2.38
N ILE A 39 -5.15 0.23 2.88
CA ILE A 39 -6.06 -0.56 3.76
C ILE A 39 -6.34 0.22 5.04
N VAL A 40 -5.32 0.75 5.70
CA VAL A 40 -5.47 1.56 6.93
C VAL A 40 -6.32 2.83 6.67
N LEU A 41 -6.22 3.38 5.47
CA LEU A 41 -7.03 4.52 5.01
C LEU A 41 -8.46 4.14 4.58
N GLY A 42 -8.82 2.85 4.58
CA GLY A 42 -10.12 2.35 4.11
C GLY A 42 -10.29 2.39 2.58
N ARG A 43 -9.20 2.59 1.83
CA ARG A 43 -9.18 2.61 0.35
C ARG A 43 -8.86 1.22 -0.21
N TYR A 44 -9.71 0.26 0.12
CA TYR A 44 -9.50 -1.17 -0.17
C TYR A 44 -9.31 -1.48 -1.66
N LYS A 45 -10.07 -0.82 -2.54
CA LYS A 45 -9.98 -1.04 -3.99
C LYS A 45 -8.59 -0.71 -4.55
N GLU A 46 -8.06 0.45 -4.17
CA GLU A 46 -6.73 0.88 -4.59
C GLU A 46 -5.64 0.05 -3.93
N ALA A 47 -5.83 -0.36 -2.67
CA ALA A 47 -4.91 -1.26 -2.02
C ALA A 47 -4.79 -2.60 -2.77
N LEU A 48 -5.92 -3.17 -3.23
CA LEU A 48 -5.94 -4.39 -4.02
C LEU A 48 -5.15 -4.26 -5.32
N ASP A 49 -5.33 -3.15 -6.05
CA ASP A 49 -4.57 -2.88 -7.27
C ASP A 49 -3.05 -2.81 -7.02
N ASN A 50 -2.63 -2.16 -5.92
CA ASN A 50 -1.23 -2.08 -5.52
C ASN A 50 -0.65 -3.44 -5.09
N LEU A 51 -1.42 -4.23 -4.35
CA LEU A 51 -1.00 -5.56 -3.91
C LEU A 51 -0.93 -6.53 -5.10
N ASN A 52 -1.85 -6.42 -6.07
CA ASN A 52 -1.80 -7.17 -7.32
C ASN A 52 -0.52 -6.82 -8.11
N LYS A 53 -0.16 -5.54 -8.20
CA LYS A 53 1.11 -5.10 -8.79
C LYS A 53 2.33 -5.74 -8.12
N ALA A 54 2.34 -5.82 -6.79
CA ALA A 54 3.41 -6.49 -6.04
C ALA A 54 3.50 -7.99 -6.41
N LEU A 55 2.36 -8.67 -6.54
CA LEU A 55 2.26 -10.07 -6.93
C LEU A 55 2.53 -10.34 -8.41
N GLU A 56 2.30 -9.36 -9.30
CA GLU A 56 2.70 -9.43 -10.70
C GLU A 56 4.22 -9.46 -10.85
N ILE A 57 4.93 -8.70 -9.99
CA ILE A 57 6.40 -8.65 -9.98
C ILE A 57 6.97 -9.91 -9.30
N ASP A 58 6.44 -10.26 -8.12
CA ASP A 58 6.80 -11.49 -7.40
C ASP A 58 5.55 -12.19 -6.84
N PRO A 59 5.05 -13.23 -7.54
CA PRO A 59 3.91 -14.02 -7.08
C PRO A 59 4.14 -14.73 -5.74
N GLY A 60 5.41 -14.93 -5.36
CA GLY A 60 5.81 -15.58 -4.11
C GLY A 60 5.86 -14.63 -2.91
N TYR A 61 5.58 -13.35 -3.11
CA TYR A 61 5.73 -12.34 -2.07
C TYR A 61 4.66 -12.49 -0.97
N SER A 62 5.04 -13.19 0.10
CA SER A 62 4.13 -13.64 1.17
C SER A 62 3.43 -12.48 1.89
N SER A 63 4.08 -11.33 2.02
CA SER A 63 3.50 -10.15 2.66
C SER A 63 2.34 -9.54 1.85
N ALA A 64 2.39 -9.60 0.52
CA ALA A 64 1.29 -9.11 -0.31
C ALA A 64 0.04 -9.98 -0.15
N TRP A 65 0.21 -11.31 -0.11
CA TRP A 65 -0.89 -12.24 0.18
C TRP A 65 -1.52 -12.00 1.55
N HIS A 66 -0.69 -11.76 2.58
CA HIS A 66 -1.18 -11.41 3.92
C HIS A 66 -2.05 -10.14 3.89
N ASN A 67 -1.55 -9.09 3.24
CA ASN A 67 -2.25 -7.82 3.12
C ASN A 67 -3.51 -7.92 2.24
N GLN A 68 -3.53 -8.77 1.21
CA GLN A 68 -4.74 -9.04 0.45
C GLN A 68 -5.80 -9.74 1.29
N GLY A 69 -5.39 -10.71 2.13
CA GLY A 69 -6.29 -11.35 3.08
C GLY A 69 -6.90 -10.36 4.08
N GLU A 70 -6.09 -9.43 4.60
CA GLU A 70 -6.55 -8.33 5.45
C GLU A 70 -7.56 -7.43 4.73
N ASN A 71 -7.28 -7.08 3.48
CA ASN A 71 -8.14 -6.25 2.63
C ASN A 71 -9.51 -6.91 2.40
N VAL A 72 -9.53 -8.16 1.94
CA VAL A 72 -10.78 -8.91 1.68
C VAL A 72 -11.58 -9.16 2.96
N ARG A 73 -10.91 -9.24 4.11
CA ARG A 73 -11.58 -9.37 5.41
C ARG A 73 -12.24 -8.06 5.88
N THR A 74 -11.76 -6.91 5.42
CA THR A 74 -12.15 -5.58 5.92
C THR A 74 -12.95 -4.73 4.92
N GLY A 75 -12.93 -5.06 3.64
CA GLY A 75 -13.77 -4.48 2.58
C GLY A 75 -15.10 -5.21 2.39
#